data_AF-A0AAD2A8D7-F1
#
_entry.id   AF-A0AAD2A8D7-F1
#
_cell.length_a   1.000
_cell.length_b   1.000
_cell.length_c   1.000
_cell.angle_alpha   90.00
_cell.angle_beta   90.00
_cell.angle_gamma   90.00
#
_symmetry.space_group_name_H-M   'P 1'
#
loop_
_entity.id
_entity.type
_entity.pdbx_description
1 polymer ?
#
loop_
_entity_poly.entity_id
_entity_poly.type
_entity_poly.pdbx_seq_one_letter_code
_entity_poly.pdbx_strand_id
1 'polypeptide(L)'
;MMVRGVEATSIIVISALQACEATFNLEEGKRVHEFAVRRGLESDILVSTALIDMYMNCSYPDKAIEVFKRMPEKDAVCWSALLCGYVQNGMADKSMGVFCDMFFSDIRPDGGVMVASAKILLLGLH
;
A
#
# COMPACT_ATOMS: atom_id res chain seq x y z
N MET A 1 -13.31 -20.39 -14.40
CA MET A 1 -14.06 -20.92 -13.24
C MET A 1 -13.11 -21.63 -12.26
N MET A 2 -12.37 -20.86 -11.45
CA MET A 2 -11.59 -21.24 -10.26
C MET A 2 -11.33 -19.94 -9.45
N VAL A 3 -10.99 -19.88 -8.15
CA VAL A 3 -10.85 -20.92 -7.11
C VAL A 3 -11.46 -20.38 -5.78
N ARG A 4 -12.56 -20.94 -5.26
CA ARG A 4 -13.15 -20.49 -3.96
C ARG A 4 -12.17 -20.55 -2.77
N GLY A 5 -11.18 -21.44 -2.83
CA GLY A 5 -10.15 -21.57 -1.80
C GLY A 5 -9.05 -20.51 -1.85
N VAL A 6 -8.76 -19.93 -3.02
CA VAL A 6 -7.72 -18.88 -3.15
C VAL A 6 -8.28 -17.54 -2.69
N GLU A 7 -9.48 -17.17 -3.13
CA GLU A 7 -10.16 -15.94 -2.66
C GLU A 7 -10.28 -15.91 -1.13
N ALA A 8 -10.69 -17.03 -0.52
CA ALA A 8 -10.74 -17.17 0.93
C ALA A 8 -9.37 -17.04 1.60
N THR A 9 -8.29 -17.45 0.94
CA THR A 9 -6.92 -17.29 1.47
C THR A 9 -6.45 -15.83 1.36
N SER A 10 -6.71 -15.13 0.24
CA SER A 10 -6.43 -13.69 0.11
C SER A 10 -7.12 -12.89 1.21
N ILE A 11 -8.40 -13.16 1.48
CA ILE A 11 -9.17 -12.49 2.56
C ILE A 11 -8.50 -12.70 3.93
N ILE A 12 -8.12 -13.94 4.27
CA ILE A 12 -7.46 -14.25 5.56
C ILE A 12 -6.12 -13.50 5.68
N VAL A 13 -5.33 -13.45 4.60
CA VAL A 13 -4.06 -12.70 4.56
C VAL A 13 -4.30 -11.20 4.77
N ILE A 14 -5.27 -10.60 4.06
CA ILE A 14 -5.63 -9.19 4.20
C ILE A 14 -6.06 -8.87 5.65
N SER A 15 -6.95 -9.67 6.24
CA SER A 15 -7.39 -9.47 7.63
C SER A 15 -6.24 -9.62 8.65
N ALA A 16 -5.30 -10.54 8.41
CA ALA A 16 -4.11 -10.69 9.25
C ALA A 16 -3.17 -9.48 9.12
N LEU A 17 -2.98 -8.94 7.91
CA LEU A 17 -2.20 -7.72 7.68
C LEU A 17 -2.82 -6.50 8.36
N GLN A 18 -4.13 -6.32 8.25
CA GLN A 18 -4.88 -5.24 8.93
C GLN A 18 -4.77 -5.34 10.47
N ALA A 19 -4.73 -6.55 11.03
CA ALA A 19 -4.48 -6.74 12.45
C ALA A 19 -3.03 -6.39 12.86
N CYS A 20 -2.04 -6.68 12.00
CA CYS A 20 -0.65 -6.28 12.22
C CYS A 20 -0.48 -4.76 12.11
N GLU A 21 -1.13 -4.13 11.13
CA GLU A 21 -1.21 -2.68 10.92
C GLU A 21 -1.77 -1.97 12.17
N ALA A 22 -2.97 -2.37 12.61
CA ALA A 22 -3.65 -1.78 13.76
C ALA A 22 -2.92 -1.98 15.11
N THR A 23 -1.96 -2.90 15.16
CA THR A 23 -1.12 -3.15 16.35
C THR A 23 0.33 -2.71 16.16
N PHE A 24 0.67 -2.09 15.02
CA PHE A 24 2.03 -1.71 14.61
C PHE A 24 3.05 -2.87 14.69
N ASN A 25 2.58 -4.11 14.53
CA ASN A 25 3.38 -5.32 14.70
C ASN A 25 4.05 -5.74 13.39
N LEU A 26 5.15 -5.04 13.07
CA LEU A 26 5.97 -5.28 11.88
C LEU A 26 6.47 -6.73 11.75
N GLU A 27 6.72 -7.43 12.86
CA GLU A 27 7.32 -8.77 12.83
C GLU A 27 6.30 -9.84 12.42
N GLU A 28 5.08 -9.80 12.97
CA GLU A 28 3.99 -10.65 12.47
C GLU A 28 3.59 -10.26 11.03
N GLY A 29 3.58 -8.96 10.71
CA GLY A 29 3.34 -8.47 9.34
C GLY A 29 4.32 -9.06 8.31
N LYS A 30 5.61 -9.17 8.65
CA LYS A 30 6.62 -9.85 7.83
C LYS A 30 6.35 -11.34 7.65
N ARG A 31 5.89 -12.05 8.70
CA ARG A 31 5.54 -13.48 8.61
C ARG A 31 4.33 -13.73 7.73
N VAL A 32 3.32 -12.86 7.82
CA VAL A 32 2.15 -12.88 6.93
C VAL A 32 2.56 -12.59 5.49
N HIS A 33 3.46 -11.64 5.25
CA HIS A 33 4.03 -11.40 3.92
C HIS A 33 4.79 -12.62 3.38
N GLU A 34 5.68 -13.25 4.17
CA GLU A 34 6.38 -14.46 3.75
C GLU A 34 5.42 -15.62 3.42
N PHE A 35 4.30 -15.73 4.16
CA PHE A 35 3.24 -16.67 3.81
C PHE A 35 2.56 -16.31 2.48
N ALA A 36 2.25 -15.04 2.23
CA ALA A 36 1.66 -14.56 0.98
C ALA A 36 2.57 -14.86 -0.23
N VAL A 37 3.87 -14.58 -0.13
CA VAL A 37 4.90 -14.91 -1.14
C VAL A 37 4.90 -16.42 -1.43
N ARG A 38 5.01 -17.27 -0.39
CA ARG A 38 5.01 -18.74 -0.55
C ARG A 38 3.71 -19.31 -1.12
N ARG A 39 2.62 -18.55 -1.12
CA ARG A 39 1.33 -18.91 -1.73
C ARG A 39 1.09 -18.28 -3.10
N GLY A 40 2.01 -17.44 -3.60
CA GLY A 40 1.84 -16.70 -4.85
C GLY A 40 0.76 -15.61 -4.76
N LEU A 41 0.45 -15.12 -3.57
CA LEU A 41 -0.58 -14.10 -3.33
C LEU A 41 -0.04 -12.68 -3.45
N GLU A 42 1.27 -12.48 -3.59
CA GLU A 42 1.89 -11.16 -3.83
C GLU A 42 1.60 -10.57 -5.22
N SER A 43 0.91 -11.31 -6.10
CA SER A 43 0.37 -10.80 -7.37
C SER A 43 -1.10 -10.36 -7.27
N ASP A 44 -1.78 -10.65 -6.16
CA ASP A 44 -3.14 -10.18 -5.89
C ASP A 44 -3.07 -8.70 -5.48
N ILE A 45 -3.80 -7.84 -6.19
CA ILE A 45 -3.76 -6.39 -5.99
C ILE A 45 -4.27 -5.96 -4.60
N LEU A 46 -5.24 -6.69 -4.04
CA LEU A 46 -5.81 -6.40 -2.72
C LEU A 46 -4.85 -6.81 -1.61
N VAL A 47 -4.22 -7.99 -1.75
CA VAL A 47 -3.17 -8.46 -0.82
C VAL A 47 -1.96 -7.53 -0.86
N SER A 48 -1.54 -7.10 -2.04
CA SER A 48 -0.41 -6.19 -2.23
C SER A 48 -0.67 -4.80 -1.66
N THR A 49 -1.89 -4.29 -1.80
CA THR A 49 -2.30 -3.01 -1.21
C THR A 49 -2.29 -3.11 0.32
N ALA A 50 -2.87 -4.17 0.91
CA ALA A 50 -2.82 -4.39 2.34
C ALA A 50 -1.38 -4.57 2.89
N LEU A 51 -0.46 -5.12 2.09
CA LEU A 51 0.97 -5.17 2.43
C LEU A 51 1.62 -3.77 2.44
N ILE A 52 1.26 -2.90 1.50
CA ILE A 52 1.73 -1.49 1.46
C ILE A 52 1.24 -0.75 2.69
N ASP A 53 -0.06 -0.81 3.00
CA ASP A 53 -0.66 -0.14 4.17
C ASP A 53 -0.03 -0.64 5.49
N MET A 54 0.11 -1.96 5.65
CA MET A 54 0.75 -2.54 6.84
C MET A 54 2.20 -2.06 7.01
N TYR A 55 3.01 -2.06 5.96
CA TYR A 55 4.39 -1.57 6.04
C TYR A 55 4.50 -0.06 6.25
N MET A 56 3.59 0.74 5.66
CA MET A 56 3.56 2.18 5.84
C MET A 56 3.19 2.57 7.27
N ASN A 57 2.13 1.99 7.84
CA ASN A 57 1.76 2.22 9.23
C ASN A 57 2.84 1.73 10.21
N CYS A 58 3.47 0.58 9.93
CA CYS A 58 4.61 0.07 10.71
C CYS A 58 5.93 0.84 10.50
N SER A 59 5.88 2.04 9.91
CA SER A 59 7.03 2.93 9.66
C SER A 59 8.19 2.26 8.91
N TYR A 60 7.86 1.40 7.94
CA TYR A 60 8.82 0.64 7.14
C TYR A 60 8.63 0.88 5.62
N PRO A 61 8.65 2.16 5.17
CA PRO A 61 8.23 2.57 3.83
C PRO A 61 9.08 1.97 2.69
N ASP A 62 10.35 1.65 2.96
CA ASP A 62 11.25 1.05 1.97
C ASP A 62 10.77 -0.36 1.55
N LYS A 63 10.05 -1.08 2.44
CA LYS A 63 9.44 -2.37 2.09
C LYS A 63 8.09 -2.22 1.39
N ALA A 64 7.31 -1.20 1.73
CA ALA A 64 6.09 -0.85 1.02
C ALA A 64 6.38 -0.54 -0.46
N ILE A 65 7.42 0.24 -0.76
CA ILE A 65 7.80 0.55 -2.15
C ILE A 65 8.40 -0.66 -2.89
N GLU A 66 9.07 -1.60 -2.20
CA GLU A 66 9.46 -2.89 -2.80
C GLU A 66 8.24 -3.71 -3.26
N VAL A 67 7.21 -3.84 -2.40
CA VAL A 67 5.96 -4.53 -2.74
C VAL A 67 5.30 -3.84 -3.93
N PHE A 68 5.08 -2.53 -3.84
CA PHE A 68 4.46 -1.73 -4.90
C PHE A 68 5.18 -1.89 -6.25
N LYS A 69 6.52 -1.84 -6.27
CA LYS A 69 7.30 -2.02 -7.51
C LYS A 69 7.13 -3.41 -8.14
N ARG A 70 6.84 -4.45 -7.35
CA ARG A 70 6.62 -5.82 -7.84
C ARG A 70 5.19 -6.10 -8.31
N MET A 71 4.21 -5.27 -7.91
CA MET A 71 2.82 -5.45 -8.33
C MET A 71 2.68 -5.41 -9.87
N PRO A 72 2.09 -6.45 -10.50
CA PRO A 72 1.96 -6.52 -11.96
C PRO A 72 0.95 -5.50 -12.51
N GLU A 73 -0.11 -5.24 -11.75
CA GLU A 73 -1.13 -4.23 -12.02
C GLU A 73 -1.21 -3.26 -10.85
N LYS A 74 -1.57 -2.01 -11.12
CA LYS A 74 -1.67 -0.93 -10.13
C LYS A 74 -2.94 -0.12 -10.42
N ASP A 75 -3.84 -0.07 -9.45
CA ASP A 75 -5.06 0.72 -9.50
C ASP A 75 -4.92 1.99 -8.64
N ALA A 76 -5.93 2.87 -8.67
CA ALA A 76 -5.90 4.09 -7.86
C ALA A 76 -5.66 3.79 -6.37
N VAL A 77 -6.24 2.71 -5.82
CA VAL A 77 -6.18 2.39 -4.39
C VAL A 77 -4.75 2.11 -3.92
N CYS A 78 -3.97 1.33 -4.66
CA CYS A 78 -2.58 1.04 -4.27
C CYS A 78 -1.65 2.27 -4.38
N TRP A 79 -1.93 3.20 -5.30
CA TRP A 79 -1.28 4.52 -5.33
C TRP A 79 -1.70 5.38 -4.13
N SER A 80 -2.99 5.37 -3.76
CA SER A 80 -3.52 6.07 -2.57
C SER A 80 -2.82 5.62 -1.29
N ALA A 81 -2.69 4.30 -1.09
CA ALA A 81 -2.00 3.68 0.03
C ALA A 81 -0.55 4.17 0.15
N LEU A 82 0.20 4.12 -0.96
CA LEU A 82 1.59 4.57 -1.00
C LEU A 82 1.74 6.08 -0.74
N LEU A 83 0.85 6.90 -1.31
CA LEU A 83 0.82 8.35 -1.12
C LEU A 83 0.53 8.73 0.33
N CYS A 84 -0.57 8.23 0.90
CA CYS A 84 -0.98 8.50 2.27
C CYS A 84 0.05 7.97 3.28
N GLY A 85 0.62 6.80 3.02
CA GLY A 85 1.65 6.20 3.86
C GLY A 85 2.92 7.06 3.96
N TYR A 86 3.44 7.57 2.84
CA TYR A 86 4.59 8.49 2.87
C TYR A 86 4.31 9.76 3.69
N VAL A 87 3.07 10.25 3.64
CA VAL A 87 2.64 11.49 4.30
C VAL A 87 2.53 11.31 5.81
N GLN A 88 1.93 10.21 6.24
CA GLN A 88 1.88 9.81 7.65
C GLN A 88 3.28 9.60 8.24
N ASN A 89 4.24 9.16 7.41
CA ASN A 89 5.66 9.02 7.76
C ASN A 89 6.48 10.32 7.59
N GLY A 90 5.87 11.46 7.29
CA GLY A 90 6.55 12.76 7.15
C GLY A 90 7.43 12.90 5.89
N MET A 91 7.31 11.99 4.93
CA MET A 91 8.11 11.94 3.70
C MET A 91 7.40 12.66 2.54
N ALA A 92 7.12 13.95 2.71
CA ALA A 92 6.35 14.75 1.75
C ALA A 92 7.00 14.82 0.35
N ASP A 93 8.34 14.81 0.29
CA ASP A 93 9.13 14.74 -0.94
C ASP A 93 8.86 13.46 -1.74
N LYS A 94 8.88 12.29 -1.07
CA LYS A 94 8.58 11.00 -1.67
C LYS A 94 7.11 10.92 -2.10
N SER A 95 6.19 11.46 -1.30
CA SER A 95 4.77 11.55 -1.65
C SER A 95 4.55 12.37 -2.92
N MET A 96 5.20 13.53 -3.06
CA MET A 96 5.13 14.34 -4.30
C MET A 96 5.67 13.58 -5.52
N GLY A 97 6.79 12.84 -5.38
CA GLY A 97 7.33 12.00 -6.46
C GLY A 97 6.31 10.96 -6.93
N VAL A 98 5.71 10.22 -5.99
CA VAL A 98 4.66 9.23 -6.28
C VAL A 98 3.43 9.87 -6.93
N PHE A 99 3.05 11.09 -6.55
CA PHE A 99 1.91 11.78 -7.13
C PHE A 99 2.16 12.16 -8.60
N CYS A 100 3.38 12.61 -8.91
CA CYS A 100 3.81 12.82 -10.30
C CYS A 100 3.79 11.51 -11.10
N ASP A 101 4.38 10.43 -10.57
CA ASP A 101 4.40 9.12 -11.24
C ASP A 101 2.99 8.59 -11.52
N MET A 102 2.05 8.76 -10.57
CA MET A 102 0.64 8.41 -10.74
C MET A 102 -0.01 9.20 -11.90
N PHE A 103 0.23 10.51 -11.94
CA PHE A 103 -0.32 11.40 -12.97
C PHE A 103 0.22 11.07 -14.37
N PHE A 104 1.49 10.68 -14.49
CA PHE A 104 2.07 10.22 -15.76
C PHE A 104 1.69 8.79 -16.16
N SER A 105 1.13 8.00 -15.24
CA SER A 105 0.65 6.63 -15.50
C SER A 105 -0.77 6.56 -16.08
N ASP A 106 -1.40 7.71 -16.38
CA ASP A 106 -2.80 7.86 -16.82
C ASP A 106 -3.84 7.29 -15.81
N ILE A 107 -3.39 7.02 -14.57
CA ILE A 107 -4.25 6.57 -13.48
C ILE A 107 -4.76 7.80 -12.76
N ARG A 108 -6.02 8.17 -13.06
CA ARG A 108 -6.66 9.34 -12.45
C ARG A 108 -6.76 9.15 -10.92
N PRO A 109 -6.14 10.02 -10.10
CA PRO A 109 -6.33 9.98 -8.66
C PRO A 109 -7.80 10.19 -8.32
N ASP A 110 -8.32 9.42 -7.36
CA ASP A 110 -9.65 9.70 -6.83
C ASP A 110 -9.67 11.05 -6.09
N GLY A 111 -10.86 11.61 -5.87
CA GLY A 111 -11.03 12.91 -5.24
C GLY A 111 -10.46 12.98 -3.81
N GLY A 112 -10.38 11.86 -3.10
CA GLY A 112 -9.77 11.76 -1.78
C GLY A 112 -8.26 11.91 -1.85
N VAL A 113 -7.60 11.23 -2.79
CA VAL A 113 -6.15 11.36 -3.04
C VAL A 113 -5.77 12.79 -3.42
N MET A 114 -6.54 13.42 -4.32
CA MET A 114 -6.29 14.81 -4.73
C MET A 114 -6.38 15.78 -3.55
N VAL A 115 -7.35 15.59 -2.64
CA VAL A 115 -7.50 16.43 -1.44
C VAL A 115 -6.42 16.13 -0.40
N ALA A 116 -5.97 14.88 -0.28
CA ALA A 116 -4.84 14.52 0.57
C ALA A 116 -3.55 15.19 0.09
N SER A 117 -3.15 14.96 -1.17
CA SER A 117 -2.00 15.61 -1.85
C SER A 117 -2.03 17.14 -1.73
N ALA A 118 -3.20 17.78 -1.93
CA ALA A 118 -3.36 19.22 -1.73
C ALA A 118 -3.12 19.67 -0.27
N LYS A 119 -3.55 18.88 0.73
CA LYS A 119 -3.25 19.19 2.15
C LYS A 119 -1.76 19.16 2.46
N ILE A 120 -0.98 18.27 1.86
CA ILE A 120 0.48 18.21 2.08
C ILE A 120 1.16 19.45 1.50
N LEU A 121 0.78 19.86 0.28
CA LEU A 121 1.30 21.08 -0.34
C LEU A 121 0.94 22.34 0.47
N LEU A 122 -0.21 22.36 1.14
CA LEU A 122 -0.66 23.49 1.97
C LEU A 122 -0.09 23.48 3.40
N LEU A 123 0.20 22.32 3.97
CA LEU A 123 0.76 22.17 5.33
C LEU A 123 2.28 22.18 5.36
N GLY A 124 2.96 21.88 4.25
CA GLY A 124 4.43 21.96 4.12
C GLY A 124 4.98 23.36 3.82
N LEU A 125 4.17 24.41 3.95
CA LEU A 125 4.52 25.82 3.65
C LEU A 125 4.75 26.69 4.90
N HIS A 126 4.94 26.09 6.08
CA HIS A 126 5.19 26.79 7.36
C HIS A 126 6.37 26.18 8.13
#